data_AF-A0A0E9NFX4-F1
#
_entry.id   AF-A0A0E9NFX4-F1
#
_cell.length_a   1.000
_cell.length_b   1.000
_cell.length_c   1.000
_cell.angle_alpha   90.00
_cell.angle_beta   90.00
_cell.angle_gamma   90.00
#
_symmetry.space_group_name_H-M   'P 1'
#
loop_
_entity.id
_entity.type
_entity.pdbx_description
1 polymer ?
#
loop_
_entity_poly.entity_id
_entity_poly.type
_entity_poly.pdbx_seq_one_letter_code
_entity_poly.pdbx_strand_id
1 'polypeptide(L)'
;MLGIAQLTPRHTRPRNLRFGLLHRKSPEILVHHPAQQSCPSSSAKLSSTPRVTSSVVSLRPLPRSSLTEARSSWSAAKLLRCVGHERVVRAAWLIQVLFYSIEISGEFFRNKLKFHAYLRKANRFNPTRGPFHFRAPSRVFYKTIRGMIPHKTARGMAALERLKVFEGIPTPYDKVKRQVVPQALRVLRLKPGRKYCTVGRLSKEVGWKYEGVVERLEERRKVKSAAYYAKKKAVDAKKETATKAQAEVNGKLAALGY
;
A
#
# COMPACT_ATOMS: atom_id res chain seq x y z
N MET A 1 -61.31 -41.19 5.33
CA MET A 1 -60.55 -42.00 4.36
C MET A 1 -60.53 -41.27 3.02
N LEU A 2 -59.54 -40.41 2.79
CA LEU A 2 -59.11 -39.95 1.46
C LEU A 2 -57.67 -39.46 1.64
N GLY A 3 -56.74 -40.20 1.03
CA GLY A 3 -55.31 -40.08 1.25
C GLY A 3 -54.66 -38.97 0.42
N ILE A 4 -53.74 -38.26 1.09
CA ILE A 4 -52.36 -37.96 0.71
C ILE A 4 -52.05 -37.76 -0.79
N ALA A 5 -51.60 -36.56 -1.16
CA ALA A 5 -50.45 -36.37 -2.04
C ALA A 5 -49.78 -35.00 -1.79
N GLN A 6 -48.64 -35.03 -1.10
CA GLN A 6 -47.75 -33.88 -0.89
C GLN A 6 -47.02 -33.55 -2.20
N LEU A 7 -47.09 -32.29 -2.65
CA LEU A 7 -46.32 -31.76 -3.77
C LEU A 7 -44.98 -31.20 -3.26
N THR A 8 -43.90 -31.97 -3.41
CA THR A 8 -42.52 -31.49 -3.22
C THR A 8 -41.87 -31.03 -4.53
N PRO A 9 -40.86 -30.13 -4.50
CA PRO A 9 -40.47 -29.31 -5.64
C PRO A 9 -39.61 -30.05 -6.68
N ARG A 10 -39.90 -29.87 -7.97
CA ARG A 10 -39.06 -30.38 -9.07
C ARG A 10 -37.77 -29.56 -9.18
N HIS A 11 -36.67 -30.21 -8.86
CA HIS A 11 -35.31 -29.74 -9.07
C HIS A 11 -34.92 -29.96 -10.55
N THR A 12 -34.95 -28.92 -11.38
CA THR A 12 -34.47 -28.98 -12.77
C THR A 12 -32.96 -28.77 -12.82
N ARG A 13 -32.21 -29.83 -13.12
CA ARG A 13 -30.78 -29.77 -13.44
C ARG A 13 -30.56 -29.01 -14.77
N PRO A 14 -29.61 -28.06 -14.88
CA PRO A 14 -29.19 -27.55 -16.18
C PRO A 14 -28.35 -28.60 -16.91
N ARG A 15 -28.73 -28.84 -18.19
CA ARG A 15 -28.08 -29.79 -19.11
C ARG A 15 -26.63 -29.36 -19.40
N ASN A 16 -25.72 -30.32 -19.24
CA ASN A 16 -24.36 -30.26 -19.76
C ASN A 16 -24.37 -30.14 -21.28
N LEU A 17 -24.10 -28.95 -21.82
CA LEU A 17 -23.72 -28.78 -23.22
C LEU A 17 -22.22 -29.05 -23.34
N ARG A 18 -21.90 -30.25 -23.85
CA ARG A 18 -20.58 -30.61 -24.38
C ARG A 18 -20.26 -29.67 -25.55
N PHE A 19 -19.34 -28.72 -25.36
CA PHE A 19 -18.65 -28.08 -26.48
C PHE A 19 -17.30 -28.78 -26.67
N GLY A 20 -17.13 -29.37 -27.86
CA GLY A 20 -15.99 -30.18 -28.23
C GLY A 20 -14.68 -29.39 -28.25
N LEU A 21 -13.62 -30.06 -27.81
CA LEU A 21 -12.24 -29.69 -28.10
C LEU A 21 -12.03 -29.74 -29.61
N LEU A 22 -11.83 -28.59 -30.24
CA LEU A 22 -11.13 -28.50 -31.51
C LEU A 22 -9.76 -27.87 -31.25
N HIS A 23 -8.74 -28.73 -31.28
CA HIS A 23 -7.34 -28.36 -31.35
C HIS A 23 -7.12 -27.49 -32.60
N ARG A 24 -6.86 -26.19 -32.43
CA ARG A 24 -6.23 -25.38 -33.47
C ARG A 24 -4.74 -25.29 -33.16
N LYS A 25 -3.95 -25.99 -33.99
CA LYS A 25 -2.49 -25.88 -34.07
C LYS A 25 -2.11 -24.42 -34.32
N SER A 26 -1.22 -23.89 -33.49
CA SER A 26 -0.51 -22.63 -33.72
C SER A 26 0.41 -22.78 -34.94
N PRO A 27 0.45 -21.81 -35.87
CA PRO A 27 1.44 -21.82 -36.94
C PRO A 27 2.83 -21.47 -36.40
N GLU A 28 3.79 -22.36 -36.62
CA GLU A 28 5.22 -22.13 -36.41
C GLU A 28 5.69 -21.00 -37.31
N ILE A 29 6.18 -19.91 -36.71
CA ILE A 29 6.87 -18.86 -37.43
C ILE A 29 8.34 -19.28 -37.52
N LEU A 30 8.69 -19.77 -38.71
CA LEU A 30 10.02 -20.12 -39.16
C LEU A 30 10.87 -18.84 -39.26
N VAL A 31 11.71 -18.55 -38.27
CA VAL A 31 12.73 -17.49 -38.40
C VAL A 31 14.02 -18.16 -38.83
N HIS A 32 14.36 -17.99 -40.11
CA HIS A 32 15.64 -18.37 -40.69
C HIS A 32 16.80 -17.66 -39.96
N HIS A 33 17.76 -18.43 -39.48
CA HIS A 33 19.10 -17.96 -39.14
C HIS A 33 19.96 -17.87 -40.41
N PRO A 34 20.47 -16.69 -40.78
CA PRO A 34 21.58 -16.62 -41.72
C PRO A 34 22.93 -16.78 -41.01
N ALA A 35 23.82 -17.40 -41.79
CA ALA A 35 25.11 -17.97 -41.46
C ALA A 35 26.17 -16.99 -40.92
N GLN A 36 27.14 -17.61 -40.26
CA GLN A 36 28.41 -17.08 -39.78
C GLN A 36 29.21 -16.38 -40.89
N GLN A 37 29.78 -15.21 -40.57
CA GLN A 37 30.99 -14.71 -41.19
C GLN A 37 32.08 -14.54 -40.12
N SER A 38 33.29 -14.88 -40.51
CA SER A 38 34.45 -15.17 -39.69
C SER A 38 35.44 -13.99 -39.60
N CYS A 39 36.06 -13.86 -38.41
CA CYS A 39 37.40 -13.32 -38.09
C CYS A 39 37.65 -11.79 -38.19
N PRO A 40 38.68 -11.21 -37.50
CA PRO A 40 39.73 -11.83 -36.68
C PRO A 40 39.88 -11.31 -35.24
N SER A 41 40.71 -12.04 -34.49
CA SER A 41 41.14 -11.90 -33.10
C SER A 41 41.72 -10.54 -32.71
N SER A 42 41.26 -10.01 -31.57
CA SER A 42 42.03 -9.10 -30.73
C SER A 42 41.93 -9.55 -29.28
N SER A 43 43.08 -9.94 -28.74
CA SER A 43 43.29 -10.49 -27.41
C SER A 43 43.23 -9.38 -26.35
N ALA A 44 42.16 -9.37 -25.57
CA ALA A 44 42.10 -8.59 -24.32
C ALA A 44 41.68 -9.50 -23.17
N LYS A 45 42.60 -9.65 -22.21
CA LYS A 45 42.53 -10.51 -21.03
C LYS A 45 41.26 -10.23 -20.22
N LEU A 46 40.32 -11.18 -20.19
CA LEU A 46 39.24 -11.20 -19.20
C LEU A 46 39.80 -11.77 -17.89
N SER A 47 40.02 -10.88 -16.91
CA SER A 47 40.15 -11.30 -15.51
C SER A 47 38.79 -11.77 -15.00
N SER A 48 38.82 -12.93 -14.34
CA SER A 48 37.67 -13.59 -13.73
C SER A 48 37.05 -12.73 -12.63
N THR A 49 35.91 -12.11 -12.92
CA THR A 49 35.01 -11.65 -11.86
C THR A 49 33.99 -12.75 -11.59
N PRO A 50 33.83 -13.22 -10.33
CA PRO A 50 32.84 -14.22 -10.02
C PRO A 50 31.45 -13.63 -10.24
N ARG A 51 30.69 -14.30 -11.12
CA ARG A 51 29.26 -14.15 -11.33
C ARG A 51 28.58 -14.22 -9.97
N VAL A 52 28.10 -13.08 -9.46
CA VAL A 52 27.26 -13.01 -8.26
C VAL A 52 26.01 -13.81 -8.58
N THR A 53 26.01 -15.07 -8.13
CA THR A 53 24.82 -15.90 -8.04
C THR A 53 23.80 -15.11 -7.24
N SER A 54 22.58 -15.07 -7.74
CA SER A 54 21.45 -14.40 -7.12
C SER A 54 21.37 -14.82 -5.65
N SER A 55 21.85 -13.95 -4.77
CA SER A 55 21.55 -14.07 -3.35
C SER A 55 20.04 -13.91 -3.25
N VAL A 56 19.38 -15.02 -2.94
CA VAL A 56 18.03 -15.02 -2.40
C VAL A 56 18.08 -14.01 -1.26
N VAL A 57 17.55 -12.81 -1.51
CA VAL A 57 17.32 -11.81 -0.48
C VAL A 57 16.41 -12.51 0.52
N SER A 58 16.99 -12.98 1.63
CA SER A 58 16.20 -13.56 2.69
C SER A 58 15.23 -12.48 3.14
N LEU A 59 13.96 -12.68 2.80
CA LEU A 59 12.89 -11.80 3.24
C LEU A 59 12.85 -11.96 4.76
N ARG A 60 13.48 -11.03 5.48
CA ARG A 60 13.37 -10.98 6.94
C ARG A 60 11.89 -11.10 7.32
N PRO A 61 11.55 -11.90 8.34
CA PRO A 61 10.18 -11.97 8.84
C PRO A 61 9.67 -10.56 9.11
N LEU A 62 8.58 -10.18 8.44
CA LEU A 62 7.99 -8.86 8.66
C LEU A 62 7.44 -8.81 10.10
N PRO A 63 7.55 -7.66 10.78
CA PRO A 63 7.00 -7.51 12.12
C PRO A 63 5.49 -7.80 12.12
N ARG A 64 4.99 -8.46 13.18
CA ARG A 64 3.58 -8.87 13.32
C ARG A 64 2.60 -7.71 13.06
N SER A 65 2.94 -6.49 13.46
CA SER A 65 2.21 -5.27 13.10
C SER A 65 3.15 -4.18 12.61
N SER A 66 2.83 -3.55 11.47
CA SER A 66 3.56 -2.39 10.95
C SER A 66 2.66 -1.16 10.95
N LEU A 67 3.05 -0.17 11.75
CA LEU A 67 2.43 1.14 11.77
C LEU A 67 3.08 1.99 10.67
N THR A 68 2.31 2.35 9.64
CA THR A 68 2.80 3.13 8.51
C THR A 68 2.27 4.56 8.56
N GLU A 69 3.18 5.53 8.44
CA GLU A 69 2.82 6.94 8.28
C GLU A 69 2.55 7.23 6.81
N ALA A 70 1.36 7.77 6.54
CA ALA A 70 0.94 8.10 5.18
C ALA A 70 1.28 9.54 4.75
N ARG A 71 1.90 10.34 5.65
CA ARG A 71 2.27 11.73 5.36
C ARG A 71 3.19 11.80 4.13
N SER A 72 2.88 12.72 3.22
CA SER A 72 3.61 12.97 1.95
C SER A 72 3.79 11.75 1.05
N SER A 73 2.91 10.75 1.18
CA SER A 73 2.83 9.65 0.22
C SER A 73 2.14 10.12 -1.06
N TRP A 74 2.80 9.88 -2.19
CA TRP A 74 2.55 10.40 -3.53
C TRP A 74 1.30 9.84 -4.22
N SER A 75 0.85 8.68 -3.76
CA SER A 75 -0.38 8.04 -4.23
C SER A 75 -0.69 6.81 -3.39
N ALA A 76 -1.96 6.68 -2.97
CA ALA A 76 -2.52 5.48 -2.36
C ALA A 76 -2.27 4.20 -3.19
N ALA A 77 -2.38 4.34 -4.52
CA ALA A 77 -2.24 3.25 -5.46
C ALA A 77 -0.79 2.77 -5.57
N LYS A 78 0.17 3.68 -5.44
CA LYS A 78 1.59 3.35 -5.46
C LYS A 78 2.07 2.90 -4.09
N LEU A 79 1.53 3.48 -3.01
CA LEU A 79 1.77 3.02 -1.65
C LEU A 79 1.37 1.57 -1.49
N LEU A 80 0.20 1.13 -1.99
CA LEU A 80 -0.16 -0.29 -1.94
C LEU A 80 0.61 -1.16 -2.95
N ARG A 81 0.94 -0.66 -4.15
CA ARG A 81 1.79 -1.41 -5.11
C ARG A 81 3.20 -1.66 -4.54
N CYS A 82 3.74 -0.69 -3.79
CA CYS A 82 5.07 -0.73 -3.19
C CYS A 82 5.11 -1.42 -1.81
N VAL A 83 4.08 -1.22 -0.98
CA VAL A 83 3.82 -2.07 0.19
C VAL A 83 3.48 -3.50 -0.28
N GLY A 84 3.14 -3.68 -1.55
CA GLY A 84 2.68 -4.92 -2.12
C GLY A 84 1.29 -5.25 -1.57
N HIS A 85 0.31 -5.46 -2.46
CA HIS A 85 -0.86 -6.30 -2.14
C HIS A 85 -0.43 -7.54 -1.32
N GLU A 86 0.74 -8.05 -1.70
CA GLU A 86 1.48 -9.09 -1.04
C GLU A 86 1.71 -8.91 0.48
N ARG A 87 2.00 -7.74 1.04
CA ARG A 87 2.15 -7.59 2.51
C ARG A 87 0.82 -7.70 3.26
N VAL A 88 -0.25 -7.16 2.68
CA VAL A 88 -1.62 -7.30 3.25
C VAL A 88 -2.08 -8.77 3.16
N VAL A 89 -1.68 -9.44 2.08
CA VAL A 89 -2.03 -10.85 1.82
C VAL A 89 -1.13 -11.85 2.57
N ARG A 90 0.14 -11.52 2.85
CA ARG A 90 1.11 -12.32 3.63
C ARG A 90 0.93 -12.25 5.15
N ALA A 91 -0.24 -11.80 5.62
CA ALA A 91 -0.64 -11.83 7.03
C ALA A 91 0.06 -10.87 8.01
N ALA A 92 0.62 -9.75 7.51
CA ALA A 92 1.05 -8.66 8.39
C ALA A 92 -0.12 -7.70 8.68
N TRP A 93 -0.29 -7.27 9.95
CA TRP A 93 -1.23 -6.21 10.28
C TRP A 93 -0.69 -4.87 9.76
N LEU A 94 -1.44 -4.22 8.87
CA LEU A 94 -1.09 -2.91 8.33
C LEU A 94 -2.01 -1.87 8.96
N ILE A 95 -1.41 -1.01 9.79
CA ILE A 95 -2.11 0.09 10.43
C ILE A 95 -1.58 1.36 9.79
N GLN A 96 -2.46 2.11 9.17
CA GLN A 96 -2.07 3.30 8.44
C GLN A 96 -2.78 4.51 9.01
N VAL A 97 -2.00 5.57 9.16
CA VAL A 97 -2.36 6.69 10.01
C VAL A 97 -1.99 8.00 9.32
N LEU A 98 -2.81 9.05 9.54
CA LEU A 98 -2.74 10.37 8.88
C LEU A 98 -3.15 10.38 7.40
N PHE A 99 -4.36 9.92 7.09
CA PHE A 99 -4.88 9.95 5.72
C PHE A 99 -5.20 11.35 5.16
N TYR A 100 -5.43 12.33 6.03
CA TYR A 100 -5.62 13.72 5.65
C TYR A 100 -4.46 14.27 4.79
N SER A 101 -3.22 13.87 5.09
CA SER A 101 -2.00 14.38 4.43
C SER A 101 -1.46 13.51 3.31
N ILE A 102 -2.26 12.57 2.77
CA ILE A 102 -1.90 11.88 1.54
C ILE A 102 -1.96 12.85 0.37
N GLU A 103 -1.04 12.67 -0.57
CA GLU A 103 -0.97 13.48 -1.77
C GLU A 103 -1.29 12.61 -3.00
N ILE A 104 -1.94 13.22 -3.98
CA ILE A 104 -2.17 12.63 -5.30
C ILE A 104 -1.50 13.56 -6.31
N SER A 105 -0.80 12.99 -7.28
CA SER A 105 -0.22 13.75 -8.38
C SER A 105 -1.28 14.47 -9.21
N GLY A 106 -0.88 15.57 -9.84
CA GLY A 106 -1.76 16.40 -10.65
C GLY A 106 -2.40 17.53 -9.84
N GLU A 107 -2.88 18.51 -10.58
CA GLU A 107 -3.50 19.70 -10.01
C GLU A 107 -4.81 19.38 -9.27
N PHE A 108 -5.07 20.17 -8.24
CA PHE A 108 -6.28 20.10 -7.42
C PHE A 108 -7.56 20.03 -8.26
N PHE A 109 -7.73 20.96 -9.19
CA PHE A 109 -8.94 21.06 -10.02
C PHE A 109 -9.18 19.81 -10.88
N ARG A 110 -8.12 19.23 -11.45
CA ARG A 110 -8.21 17.99 -12.24
C ARG A 110 -8.66 16.81 -11.38
N ASN A 111 -8.12 16.70 -10.16
CA ASN A 111 -8.48 15.61 -9.27
C ASN A 111 -9.89 15.78 -8.68
N LYS A 112 -10.32 17.02 -8.46
CA LYS A 112 -11.71 17.37 -8.13
C LYS A 112 -12.68 16.93 -9.23
N LEU A 113 -12.41 17.28 -10.49
CA LEU A 113 -13.26 16.87 -11.62
C LEU A 113 -13.37 15.35 -11.76
N LYS A 114 -12.25 14.62 -11.58
CA LYS A 114 -12.26 13.15 -11.55
C LYS A 114 -13.15 12.61 -10.43
N PHE A 115 -13.09 13.23 -9.25
CA PHE A 115 -13.92 12.81 -8.13
C PHE A 115 -15.40 13.11 -8.39
N HIS A 116 -15.76 14.29 -8.91
CA HIS A 116 -17.15 14.62 -9.31
C HIS A 116 -17.69 13.71 -10.42
N ALA A 117 -16.87 13.31 -11.40
CA ALA A 117 -17.26 12.31 -12.38
C ALA A 117 -17.60 10.96 -11.74
N TYR A 118 -16.87 10.58 -10.68
CA TYR A 118 -17.20 9.42 -9.88
C TYR A 118 -18.50 9.61 -9.08
N LEU A 119 -18.81 10.81 -8.57
CA LEU A 119 -20.05 11.06 -7.81
C LEU A 119 -21.32 10.98 -8.62
N ARG A 120 -21.22 11.22 -9.93
CA ARG A 120 -22.33 11.08 -10.86
C ARG A 120 -22.73 9.62 -11.10
N LYS A 121 -21.90 8.64 -10.68
CA LYS A 121 -22.19 7.21 -10.88
C LYS A 121 -23.15 6.70 -9.82
N ALA A 122 -24.43 6.67 -10.14
CA ALA A 122 -25.47 6.06 -9.31
C ALA A 122 -26.22 4.96 -10.08
N ASN A 123 -26.81 4.01 -9.36
CA ASN A 123 -27.79 3.12 -9.96
C ASN A 123 -29.08 3.89 -10.21
N ARG A 124 -29.61 3.86 -11.43
CA ARG A 124 -30.81 4.62 -11.84
C ARG A 124 -32.06 4.17 -11.08
N PHE A 125 -32.25 2.86 -10.92
CA PHE A 125 -33.43 2.28 -10.29
C PHE A 125 -33.48 2.55 -8.78
N ASN A 126 -32.39 2.29 -8.07
CA ASN A 126 -32.32 2.52 -6.63
C ASN A 126 -30.90 2.97 -6.23
N PRO A 127 -30.72 4.26 -5.90
CA PRO A 127 -29.42 4.80 -5.50
C PRO A 127 -28.81 4.14 -4.27
N THR A 128 -29.60 3.53 -3.38
CA THR A 128 -29.10 2.90 -2.14
C THR A 128 -28.37 1.59 -2.40
N ARG A 129 -28.70 0.87 -3.47
CA ARG A 129 -28.07 -0.40 -3.88
C ARG A 129 -26.87 -0.21 -4.82
N GLY A 130 -26.48 1.04 -5.10
CA GLY A 130 -25.45 1.41 -6.06
C GLY A 130 -24.04 1.55 -5.48
N PRO A 131 -23.14 2.19 -6.23
CA PRO A 131 -21.80 2.52 -5.76
C PRO A 131 -21.83 3.47 -4.54
N PHE A 132 -21.22 3.06 -3.42
CA PHE A 132 -21.08 3.94 -2.26
C PHE A 132 -19.96 4.96 -2.43
N HIS A 133 -20.30 6.24 -2.26
CA HIS A 133 -19.39 7.39 -2.38
C HIS A 133 -18.89 7.84 -1.02
N PHE A 134 -17.77 7.28 -0.57
CA PHE A 134 -17.15 7.74 0.67
C PHE A 134 -16.51 9.14 0.53
N ARG A 135 -16.68 9.98 1.55
CA ARG A 135 -16.12 11.34 1.60
C ARG A 135 -14.83 11.42 2.41
N ALA A 136 -14.70 10.61 3.45
CA ALA A 136 -13.55 10.66 4.35
C ALA A 136 -12.26 10.16 3.64
N PRO A 137 -11.11 10.84 3.81
CA PRO A 137 -9.82 10.47 3.21
C PRO A 137 -9.44 8.99 3.38
N SER A 138 -9.58 8.48 4.59
CA SER A 138 -9.41 7.08 5.03
C SER A 138 -10.27 6.13 4.23
N ARG A 139 -11.55 6.44 4.05
CA ARG A 139 -12.49 5.58 3.31
C ARG A 139 -12.26 5.64 1.81
N VAL A 140 -11.82 6.78 1.28
CA VAL A 140 -11.33 6.89 -0.12
C VAL A 140 -10.12 6.00 -0.33
N PHE A 141 -9.18 6.01 0.62
CA PHE A 141 -8.02 5.13 0.61
C PHE A 141 -8.39 3.65 0.72
N TYR A 142 -9.26 3.30 1.66
CA TYR A 142 -9.79 1.95 1.83
C TYR A 142 -10.44 1.43 0.53
N LYS A 143 -11.21 2.28 -0.16
CA LYS A 143 -11.82 1.93 -1.45
C LYS A 143 -10.78 1.69 -2.54
N THR A 144 -9.69 2.46 -2.53
CA THR A 144 -8.55 2.26 -3.44
C THR A 144 -7.89 0.91 -3.18
N ILE A 145 -7.61 0.56 -1.92
CA ILE A 145 -7.06 -0.75 -1.56
C ILE A 145 -8.00 -1.89 -1.93
N ARG A 146 -9.29 -1.76 -1.59
CA ARG A 146 -10.31 -2.76 -1.91
C ARG A 146 -10.40 -3.03 -3.42
N GLY A 147 -10.12 -2.03 -4.26
CA GLY A 147 -10.05 -2.21 -5.72
C GLY A 147 -8.83 -2.98 -6.21
N MET A 148 -7.78 -3.09 -5.40
CA MET A 148 -6.54 -3.80 -5.72
C MET A 148 -6.49 -5.23 -5.16
N ILE A 149 -7.35 -5.56 -4.20
CA ILE A 149 -7.47 -6.88 -3.58
C ILE A 149 -8.67 -7.63 -4.19
N PRO A 150 -8.58 -8.96 -4.44
CA PRO A 150 -9.73 -9.80 -4.79
C PRO A 150 -10.65 -10.00 -3.57
N HIS A 151 -11.33 -8.92 -3.16
CA HIS A 151 -12.10 -8.80 -1.92
C HIS A 151 -13.37 -9.65 -1.86
N LYS A 152 -13.77 -10.30 -2.97
CA LYS A 152 -14.88 -11.25 -3.00
C LYS A 152 -14.48 -12.64 -2.49
N THR A 153 -13.17 -12.93 -2.44
CA THR A 153 -12.65 -14.21 -1.93
C THR A 153 -12.45 -14.14 -0.41
N ALA A 154 -12.54 -15.28 0.29
CA ALA A 154 -12.29 -15.36 1.73
C ALA A 154 -10.90 -14.81 2.11
N ARG A 155 -9.88 -15.14 1.33
CA ARG A 155 -8.51 -14.62 1.48
C ARG A 155 -8.46 -13.09 1.37
N GLY A 156 -9.17 -12.53 0.40
CA GLY A 156 -9.24 -11.08 0.20
C GLY A 156 -10.02 -10.36 1.31
N MET A 157 -11.07 -10.98 1.86
CA MET A 157 -11.79 -10.46 3.01
C MET A 157 -10.92 -10.44 4.27
N ALA A 158 -10.22 -11.54 4.57
CA ALA A 158 -9.27 -11.61 5.69
C ALA A 158 -8.12 -10.59 5.54
N ALA A 159 -7.69 -10.30 4.32
CA ALA A 159 -6.70 -9.26 4.05
C ALA A 159 -7.24 -7.85 4.36
N LEU A 160 -8.51 -7.56 4.02
CA LEU A 160 -9.13 -6.27 4.34
C LEU A 160 -9.42 -6.10 5.83
N GLU A 161 -9.70 -7.17 6.56
CA GLU A 161 -9.90 -7.14 8.02
C GLU A 161 -8.63 -6.75 8.78
N ARG A 162 -7.45 -7.16 8.27
CA ARG A 162 -6.15 -6.80 8.83
C ARG A 162 -5.80 -5.31 8.63
N LEU A 163 -6.43 -4.66 7.65
CA LEU A 163 -6.16 -3.27 7.30
C LEU A 163 -6.94 -2.33 8.23
N LYS A 164 -6.22 -1.53 9.02
CA LYS A 164 -6.81 -0.47 9.85
C LYS A 164 -6.39 0.90 9.34
N VAL A 165 -7.36 1.79 9.16
CA VAL A 165 -7.20 3.08 8.46
C VAL A 165 -7.85 4.16 9.32
N PHE A 166 -7.08 5.18 9.72
CA PHE A 166 -7.54 6.23 10.63
C PHE A 166 -7.28 7.65 10.11
N GLU A 167 -8.24 8.56 10.31
CA GLU A 167 -8.00 10.01 10.19
C GLU A 167 -7.30 10.51 11.45
N GLY A 168 -6.19 11.24 11.31
CA GLY A 168 -5.38 11.58 12.48
C GLY A 168 -4.64 10.36 13.04
N ILE A 169 -3.94 10.53 14.17
CA ILE A 169 -3.30 9.47 14.95
C ILE A 169 -4.03 9.28 16.29
N PRO A 170 -4.85 8.22 16.43
CA PRO A 170 -5.49 7.92 17.71
C PRO A 170 -4.51 7.25 18.69
N THR A 171 -4.74 7.44 19.98
CA THR A 171 -4.13 6.63 21.06
C THR A 171 -4.57 5.18 20.87
N PRO A 172 -3.71 4.14 20.82
CA PRO A 172 -2.33 3.98 21.31
C PRO A 172 -1.21 4.16 20.25
N TYR A 173 -1.54 4.55 19.01
CA TYR A 173 -0.57 4.63 17.90
C TYR A 173 0.28 5.90 17.91
N ASP A 174 -0.05 6.85 18.77
CA ASP A 174 0.68 8.08 19.00
C ASP A 174 2.07 7.85 19.60
N LYS A 175 2.22 6.84 20.46
CA LYS A 175 3.47 6.50 21.15
C LYS A 175 4.39 5.57 20.35
N VAL A 176 3.86 4.91 19.33
CA VAL A 176 4.60 3.90 18.54
C VAL A 176 5.37 4.58 17.41
N LYS A 177 6.57 4.06 17.11
CA LYS A 177 7.36 4.52 15.95
C LYS A 177 6.63 4.17 14.66
N ARG A 178 6.32 5.19 13.87
CA ARG A 178 5.73 5.03 12.54
C ARG A 178 6.82 4.78 11.51
N GLN A 179 6.55 3.86 10.60
CA GLN A 179 7.42 3.54 9.48
C GLN A 179 6.99 4.33 8.24
N VAL A 180 7.97 4.82 7.49
CA VAL A 180 7.76 5.47 6.20
C VAL A 180 8.00 4.45 5.10
N VAL A 181 7.22 4.53 4.02
CA VAL A 181 7.42 3.71 2.82
C VAL A 181 8.14 4.57 1.77
N PRO A 182 9.47 4.43 1.58
CA PRO A 182 10.24 5.35 0.74
C PRO A 182 9.76 5.35 -0.71
N GLN A 183 9.40 4.18 -1.22
CA GLN A 183 8.92 4.02 -2.59
C GLN A 183 7.62 4.78 -2.89
N ALA A 184 6.87 5.15 -1.85
CA ALA A 184 5.61 5.86 -1.96
C ALA A 184 5.75 7.36 -1.69
N LEU A 185 6.91 7.87 -1.30
CA LEU A 185 7.10 9.30 -0.98
C LEU A 185 7.02 10.18 -2.23
N ARG A 186 6.31 11.31 -2.12
CA ARG A 186 6.22 12.30 -3.20
C ARG A 186 7.57 12.85 -3.59
N VAL A 187 8.38 13.24 -2.60
CA VAL A 187 9.68 13.89 -2.82
C VAL A 187 10.59 13.03 -3.70
N LEU A 188 10.53 11.71 -3.54
CA LEU A 188 11.37 10.78 -4.29
C LEU A 188 10.81 10.40 -5.67
N ARG A 189 9.49 10.57 -5.88
CA ARG A 189 8.81 10.05 -7.08
C ARG A 189 8.31 11.14 -8.03
N LEU A 190 7.94 12.31 -7.52
CA LEU A 190 7.51 13.46 -8.31
C LEU A 190 8.71 14.31 -8.67
N LYS A 191 8.82 14.69 -9.95
CA LYS A 191 9.75 15.75 -10.33
C LYS A 191 9.38 17.05 -9.60
N PRO A 192 10.36 17.78 -9.02
CA PRO A 192 10.12 19.12 -8.47
C PRO A 192 9.41 20.03 -9.48
N GLY A 193 8.53 20.92 -8.99
CA GLY A 193 7.74 21.83 -9.83
C GLY A 193 6.43 21.25 -10.39
N ARG A 194 6.16 19.95 -10.24
CA ARG A 194 4.85 19.39 -10.62
C ARG A 194 3.82 19.58 -9.51
N LYS A 195 2.64 20.10 -9.89
CA LYS A 195 1.49 20.29 -8.99
C LYS A 195 0.98 18.95 -8.44
N TYR A 196 0.55 18.97 -7.18
CA TYR A 196 -0.06 17.85 -6.47
C TYR A 196 -1.26 18.35 -5.66
N CYS A 197 -2.06 17.41 -5.19
CA CYS A 197 -3.29 17.65 -4.46
C CYS A 197 -3.27 16.86 -3.16
N THR A 198 -3.55 17.50 -2.03
CA THR A 198 -3.74 16.81 -0.75
C THR A 198 -5.16 16.20 -0.70
N VAL A 199 -5.26 14.94 -0.29
CA VAL A 199 -6.54 14.20 -0.22
C VAL A 199 -7.47 14.81 0.83
N GLY A 200 -6.93 15.36 1.92
CA GLY A 200 -7.67 16.13 2.90
C GLY A 200 -8.49 17.27 2.29
N ARG A 201 -7.82 18.16 1.55
CA ARG A 201 -8.47 19.26 0.83
C ARG A 201 -9.51 18.77 -0.18
N LEU A 202 -9.18 17.72 -0.94
CA LEU A 202 -10.12 17.12 -1.88
C LEU A 202 -11.38 16.61 -1.16
N SER A 203 -11.20 15.96 -0.01
CA SER A 203 -12.27 15.37 0.81
C SER A 203 -13.18 16.45 1.41
N LYS A 204 -12.60 17.57 1.87
CA LYS A 204 -13.36 18.74 2.35
C LYS A 204 -14.34 19.24 1.30
N GLU A 205 -13.86 19.51 0.09
CA GLU A 205 -14.68 20.09 -0.98
C GLU A 205 -15.80 19.16 -1.46
N VAL A 206 -15.64 17.84 -1.28
CA VAL A 206 -16.66 16.84 -1.68
C VAL A 206 -17.63 16.50 -0.54
N GLY A 207 -17.54 17.19 0.60
CA GLY A 207 -18.51 17.11 1.70
C GLY A 207 -18.02 16.34 2.94
N TRP A 208 -16.71 16.24 3.18
CA TRP A 208 -16.19 15.71 4.45
C TRP A 208 -16.22 16.80 5.53
N LYS A 209 -16.96 16.54 6.62
CA LYS A 209 -17.26 17.54 7.66
C LYS A 209 -16.23 17.63 8.80
N TYR A 210 -15.40 16.59 8.98
CA TYR A 210 -14.59 16.43 10.20
C TYR A 210 -13.16 16.98 10.09
N GLU A 211 -12.86 17.77 9.06
CA GLU A 211 -11.53 18.35 8.85
C GLU A 211 -11.06 19.16 10.06
N GLY A 212 -11.83 20.16 10.49
CA GLY A 212 -11.46 21.02 11.62
C GLY A 212 -11.34 20.27 12.95
N VAL A 213 -12.11 19.18 13.12
CA VAL A 213 -12.00 18.31 14.31
C VAL A 213 -10.66 17.58 14.31
N VAL A 214 -10.26 17.03 13.17
CA VAL A 214 -8.98 16.33 13.01
C VAL A 214 -7.80 17.29 13.18
N GLU A 215 -7.88 18.49 12.62
CA GLU A 215 -6.83 19.53 12.77
C GLU A 215 -6.60 19.89 14.24
N ARG A 216 -7.68 20.18 14.99
CA ARG A 216 -7.60 20.46 16.43
C ARG A 216 -6.98 19.31 17.24
N LEU A 217 -7.34 18.07 16.93
CA LEU A 217 -6.81 16.89 17.62
C LEU A 217 -5.33 16.66 17.29
N GLU A 218 -4.94 16.86 16.04
CA GLU A 218 -3.55 16.74 15.60
C GLU A 218 -2.65 17.84 16.17
N GLU A 219 -3.14 19.07 16.32
CA GLU A 219 -2.42 20.15 17.01
C GLU A 219 -2.14 19.80 18.46
N ARG A 220 -3.17 19.38 19.20
CA ARG A 220 -3.02 18.90 20.59
C ARG A 220 -2.01 17.76 20.69
N ARG A 221 -2.00 16.83 19.72
CA ARG A 221 -1.04 15.73 19.66
C ARG A 221 0.38 16.21 19.37
N LYS A 222 0.57 17.16 18.45
CA LYS A 222 1.89 17.72 18.11
C LYS A 222 2.51 18.42 19.32
N VAL A 223 1.74 19.17 20.10
CA VAL A 223 2.20 19.81 21.35
C VAL A 223 2.73 18.76 22.33
N LYS A 224 1.95 17.70 22.59
CA LYS A 224 2.37 16.58 23.45
C LYS A 224 3.63 15.89 22.94
N SER A 225 3.71 15.67 21.61
CA SER A 225 4.87 15.04 20.98
C SER A 225 6.12 15.91 21.05
N ALA A 226 5.99 17.24 20.95
CA ALA A 226 7.11 18.17 21.06
C ALA A 226 7.67 18.19 22.49
N ALA A 227 6.80 18.24 23.50
CA ALA A 227 7.20 18.13 24.90
C ALA A 227 7.91 16.80 25.21
N TYR A 228 7.41 15.69 24.67
CA TYR A 228 8.09 14.39 24.78
C TYR A 228 9.46 14.39 24.10
N TYR A 229 9.57 14.95 22.89
CA TYR A 229 10.82 14.98 22.14
C TYR A 229 11.88 15.85 22.83
N ALA A 230 11.51 16.98 23.42
CA ALA A 230 12.43 17.81 24.20
C ALA A 230 13.02 17.05 25.39
N LYS A 231 12.17 16.34 26.16
CA LYS A 231 12.61 15.47 27.26
C LYS A 231 13.52 14.34 26.76
N LYS A 232 13.13 13.69 25.66
CA LYS A 232 13.92 12.61 25.06
C LYS A 232 15.30 13.09 24.59
N LYS A 233 15.38 14.25 23.94
CA LYS A 233 16.65 14.84 23.48
C LYS A 233 17.61 15.11 24.63
N ALA A 234 17.12 15.62 25.76
CA ALA A 234 17.95 15.83 26.95
C ALA A 234 18.46 14.50 27.56
N VAL A 235 17.62 13.47 27.57
CA VAL A 235 18.02 12.13 28.02
C VAL A 235 19.03 11.49 27.07
N ASP A 236 18.83 11.61 25.76
CA ASP A 236 19.73 11.05 24.76
C ASP A 236 21.11 11.74 24.82
N ALA A 237 21.17 13.06 25.03
CA ALA A 237 22.44 13.78 25.26
C ALA A 237 23.20 13.26 26.51
N LYS A 238 22.50 12.99 27.62
CA LYS A 238 23.10 12.39 28.82
C LYS A 238 23.58 10.96 28.58
N LYS A 239 22.87 10.18 27.75
CA LYS A 239 23.30 8.84 27.36
C LYS A 239 24.57 8.90 26.51
N GLU A 240 24.67 9.84 25.57
CA GLU A 240 25.86 10.03 24.74
C GLU A 240 27.10 10.40 25.58
N THR A 241 26.95 11.23 26.62
CA THR A 241 28.07 11.49 27.55
C THR A 241 28.45 10.26 28.36
N ALA A 242 27.47 9.48 28.81
CA ALA A 242 27.71 8.26 29.58
C ALA A 242 28.36 7.14 28.73
N THR A 243 27.95 6.97 27.47
CA THR A 243 28.58 6.00 26.57
C THR A 243 30.01 6.39 26.22
N LYS A 244 30.31 7.68 26.04
CA LYS A 244 31.69 8.16 25.82
C LYS A 244 32.61 7.89 27.01
N ALA A 245 32.09 7.91 28.24
CA ALA A 245 32.86 7.57 29.43
C ALA A 245 33.27 6.10 29.50
N GLN A 246 32.61 5.20 28.76
CA GLN A 246 32.89 3.75 28.73
C GLN A 246 33.82 3.37 27.56
N ALA A 247 34.97 4.06 27.44
CA ALA A 247 35.88 3.93 26.30
C ALA A 247 36.42 2.50 26.10
N GLU A 248 36.75 1.79 27.18
CA GLU A 248 37.31 0.43 27.12
C GLU A 248 36.31 -0.60 26.56
N VAL A 249 35.04 -0.49 26.93
CA VAL A 249 33.97 -1.38 26.44
C VAL A 249 33.67 -1.07 24.97
N ASN A 250 33.65 0.22 24.60
CA ASN A 250 33.45 0.63 23.22
C ASN A 250 34.57 0.14 22.29
N GLY A 251 35.82 0.09 22.75
CA GLY A 251 36.93 -0.47 21.97
C GLY A 251 36.74 -1.95 21.63
N LYS A 252 36.23 -2.74 22.59
CA LYS A 252 35.90 -4.16 22.37
C LYS A 252 34.69 -4.34 21.44
N LEU A 253 33.68 -3.46 21.54
CA LEU A 253 32.51 -3.47 20.67
C LEU A 253 32.84 -3.06 19.23
N ALA A 254 33.74 -2.09 19.05
CA ALA A 254 34.21 -1.67 17.73
C ALA A 254 34.96 -2.79 17.00
N ALA A 255 35.75 -3.61 17.71
CA ALA A 255 36.39 -4.80 17.15
C ALA A 255 35.38 -5.84 16.63
N LEU A 256 34.15 -5.82 17.16
CA LEU A 256 33.04 -6.68 16.73
C LEU A 256 32.11 -6.00 15.70
N GLY A 257 32.41 -4.77 15.29
CA GLY A 257 31.66 -4.00 14.28
C GLY A 257 30.38 -3.32 14.78
N TYR A 258 30.27 -3.05 16.09
CA TYR A 258 29.16 -2.31 16.72
C TYR A 258 29.45 -0.83 16.90
#